data_AF-A0A538R8X1-F1
#
_entry.id   AF-A0A538R8X1-F1
#
_cell.length_a   1.000
_cell.length_b   1.000
_cell.length_c   1.000
_cell.angle_alpha   90.00
_cell.angle_beta   90.00
_cell.angle_gamma   90.00
#
_symmetry.space_group_name_H-M   'P 1'
#
loop_
_entity.id
_entity.type
_entity.pdbx_description
1 polymer ?
#
loop_
_entity_poly.entity_id
_entity_poly.type
_entity_poly.pdbx_seq_one_letter_code
_entity_poly.pdbx_strand_id
1 'polypeptide(L)'
;MPARLVYDRGMLLSPSLAFVLTFALTGAPAGPATVQPAPPTGLVFPYEDAGACPTDGCRYGRWVAVRSLTVHRTREAGAAAVFRVGAGEAVDAVTGVVVTLRPGRARAIAPIEVEGVRVATGEHVLLLHSAGKGAYKVSARGAVVDTALDVAGRDLAVLSEPRTVWWVQVRNRRGEVGWTSQPEAFGG
;
A
#
# COMPACT_ATOMS: atom_id res chain seq x y z
N MET A 1 -35.88 45.31 -41.24
CA MET A 1 -35.97 46.79 -41.13
C MET A 1 -35.00 47.24 -40.03
N PRO A 2 -34.30 48.38 -40.17
CA PRO A 2 -32.84 48.36 -40.32
C PRO A 2 -32.04 49.08 -39.21
N ALA A 3 -30.70 48.93 -39.32
CA ALA A 3 -29.66 49.87 -38.91
C ALA A 3 -29.29 49.87 -37.40
N ARG A 4 -28.00 49.89 -37.00
CA ARG A 4 -27.05 50.96 -37.32
C ARG A 4 -25.59 50.61 -36.99
N LEU A 5 -24.72 51.19 -37.83
CA LEU A 5 -23.40 51.78 -37.57
C LEU A 5 -22.31 50.81 -37.11
N VAL A 6 -21.45 50.31 -38.00
CA VAL A 6 -20.41 51.03 -38.76
C VAL A 6 -19.53 51.90 -37.86
N TYR A 7 -18.33 51.35 -37.71
CA TYR A 7 -17.13 51.78 -37.01
C TYR A 7 -16.54 53.05 -37.65
N ASP A 8 -16.13 53.99 -36.81
CA ASP A 8 -15.39 55.19 -37.21
C ASP A 8 -13.91 54.84 -37.51
N ARG A 9 -13.36 55.51 -38.52
CA ARG A 9 -12.04 55.26 -39.10
C ARG A 9 -11.01 56.14 -38.38
N GLY A 10 -10.00 55.51 -37.80
CA GLY A 10 -8.69 56.15 -37.58
C GLY A 10 -7.62 55.17 -38.03
N MET A 11 -7.01 55.36 -39.20
CA MET A 11 -5.70 56.02 -39.30
C MET A 11 -4.62 55.20 -38.56
N LEU A 12 -3.54 54.69 -39.16
CA LEU A 12 -2.77 55.12 -40.32
C LEU A 12 -1.66 54.08 -40.51
N LEU A 13 -1.17 53.95 -41.75
CA LEU A 13 0.22 53.62 -42.12
C LEU A 13 0.77 52.23 -41.74
N SER A 14 0.87 51.34 -42.73
CA SER A 14 2.15 51.02 -43.38
C SER A 14 2.08 49.74 -44.22
N PRO A 15 2.88 49.64 -45.29
CA PRO A 15 2.70 48.65 -46.35
C PRO A 15 3.33 47.29 -46.01
N SER A 16 2.58 46.26 -46.36
CA SER A 16 3.02 44.95 -46.88
C SER A 16 4.39 44.43 -46.44
N LEU A 17 4.40 43.52 -45.46
CA LEU A 17 5.37 42.43 -45.42
C LEU A 17 4.63 41.10 -45.49
N ALA A 18 4.97 40.33 -46.53
CA ALA A 18 4.52 38.97 -46.74
C ALA A 18 4.90 38.09 -45.55
N PHE A 19 3.90 37.52 -44.88
CA PHE A 19 4.12 36.56 -43.80
C PHE A 19 4.32 35.17 -44.43
N VAL A 20 5.57 34.80 -44.67
CA VAL A 20 5.95 33.40 -44.94
C VAL A 20 5.79 32.65 -43.61
N LEU A 21 4.79 31.78 -43.54
CA LEU A 21 4.50 30.98 -42.35
C LEU A 21 5.45 29.79 -42.30
N THR A 22 6.67 30.02 -41.80
CA THR A 22 7.64 28.95 -41.53
C THR A 22 7.19 28.19 -40.28
N PHE A 23 6.65 26.99 -40.45
CA PHE A 23 6.38 26.07 -39.36
C PHE A 23 7.73 25.60 -38.78
N ALA A 24 8.18 26.25 -37.71
CA ALA A 24 9.32 25.77 -36.93
C ALA A 24 8.90 24.50 -36.18
N LEU A 25 9.38 23.34 -36.63
CA LEU A 25 9.38 22.10 -35.87
C LEU A 25 10.29 22.29 -34.65
N THR A 26 9.74 22.81 -33.55
CA THR A 26 10.39 22.76 -32.25
C THR A 26 10.33 21.31 -31.76
N GLY A 27 11.38 20.54 -32.06
CA GLY A 27 11.61 19.26 -31.41
C GLY A 27 11.78 19.50 -29.92
N ALA A 28 10.82 19.04 -29.11
CA ALA A 28 10.97 19.02 -27.66
C ALA A 28 12.19 18.13 -27.33
N PRO A 29 13.16 18.62 -26.54
CA PRO A 29 14.23 17.75 -26.07
C PRO A 29 13.60 16.66 -25.21
N ALA A 30 13.74 15.41 -25.62
CA ALA A 30 13.43 14.26 -24.78
C ALA A 30 14.30 14.40 -23.51
N GLY A 31 13.67 14.75 -22.39
CA GLY A 31 14.34 14.76 -21.10
C GLY A 31 14.95 13.38 -20.85
N PRO A 32 16.06 13.30 -20.09
CA PRO A 32 16.63 12.02 -19.73
C PRO A 32 15.53 11.19 -19.07
N ALA A 33 15.24 10.02 -19.65
CA ALA A 33 14.41 9.03 -18.98
C ALA A 33 15.04 8.80 -17.61
N THR A 34 14.33 9.19 -16.55
CA THR A 34 14.67 8.75 -15.20
C THR A 34 14.63 7.23 -15.25
N VAL A 35 15.81 6.62 -15.31
CA VAL A 35 15.99 5.20 -15.06
C VAL A 35 15.52 5.02 -13.63
N GLN A 36 14.28 4.54 -13.47
CA GLN A 36 13.82 4.08 -12.17
C GLN A 36 14.84 3.01 -11.74
N PRO A 37 15.41 3.13 -10.53
CA PRO A 37 16.31 2.12 -10.01
C PRO A 37 15.66 0.74 -10.20
N ALA A 38 16.40 -0.21 -10.76
CA ALA A 38 15.92 -1.58 -10.86
C ALA A 38 15.42 -2.01 -9.46
N PRO A 39 14.23 -2.64 -9.35
CA PRO A 39 13.68 -3.02 -8.07
C PRO A 39 14.71 -3.87 -7.31
N PRO A 40 14.89 -3.65 -6.00
CA PRO A 40 15.88 -4.37 -5.23
C PRO A 40 15.70 -5.88 -5.42
N THR A 41 16.74 -6.53 -5.94
CA THR A 41 16.77 -7.98 -6.08
C THR A 41 16.77 -8.60 -4.69
N GLY A 42 15.60 -9.11 -4.30
CA GLY A 42 15.39 -9.90 -3.09
C GLY A 42 14.64 -9.16 -1.99
N LEU A 43 13.44 -9.64 -1.68
CA LEU A 43 12.72 -9.23 -0.47
C LEU A 43 13.51 -9.68 0.77
N VAL A 44 13.81 -8.75 1.67
CA VAL A 44 14.57 -9.03 2.91
C VAL A 44 13.61 -9.37 4.04
N PHE A 45 13.99 -10.33 4.88
CA PHE A 45 13.21 -10.75 6.05
C PHE A 45 13.94 -10.42 7.36
N PRO A 46 13.22 -9.98 8.42
CA PRO A 46 11.77 -9.81 8.46
C PRO A 46 11.27 -8.68 7.55
N TYR A 47 10.16 -8.92 6.85
CA TYR A 47 9.50 -7.91 6.01
C TYR A 47 8.42 -7.22 6.83
N GLU A 48 8.38 -5.88 6.79
CA GLU A 48 7.36 -5.09 7.47
C GLU A 48 6.42 -4.45 6.45
N ASP A 49 5.11 -4.67 6.61
CA ASP A 49 4.07 -3.94 5.90
C ASP A 49 3.42 -2.94 6.86
N ALA A 50 3.83 -1.67 6.75
CA ALA A 50 3.40 -0.59 7.63
C ALA A 50 2.02 -0.06 7.20
N GLY A 51 1.14 0.18 8.17
CA GLY A 51 -0.24 0.58 7.93
C GLY A 51 -1.19 -0.60 7.68
N ALA A 52 -0.68 -1.84 7.68
CA ALA A 52 -1.50 -3.02 7.55
C ALA A 52 -2.46 -3.18 8.75
N CYS A 53 -3.73 -3.43 8.46
CA CYS A 53 -4.78 -3.58 9.44
C CYS A 53 -5.05 -5.07 9.72
N PRO A 54 -5.02 -5.53 10.99
CA PRO A 54 -4.96 -6.95 11.33
C PRO A 54 -6.24 -7.77 11.13
N THR A 55 -7.40 -7.13 10.89
CA THR A 55 -8.68 -7.84 10.73
C THR A 55 -9.39 -7.49 9.41
N ASP A 56 -10.26 -8.39 8.94
CA ASP A 56 -11.08 -8.14 7.75
C ASP A 56 -11.97 -6.91 7.97
N GLY A 57 -11.85 -5.90 7.10
CA GLY A 57 -12.61 -4.65 7.24
C GLY A 57 -12.15 -3.74 8.38
N CYS A 58 -11.00 -4.06 8.98
CA CYS A 58 -10.37 -3.28 10.05
C CYS A 58 -10.24 -1.79 9.71
N ARG A 59 -10.47 -0.95 10.72
CA ARG A 59 -10.20 0.47 10.68
C ARG A 59 -9.55 0.90 11.98
N TYR A 60 -8.50 1.72 11.89
CA TYR A 60 -7.94 2.40 13.04
C TYR A 60 -8.94 3.42 13.61
N GLY A 61 -8.81 3.69 14.90
CA GLY A 61 -9.78 4.47 15.67
C GLY A 61 -10.13 3.79 16.98
N ARG A 62 -11.35 3.98 17.45
CA ARG A 62 -11.77 3.48 18.76
C ARG A 62 -11.98 1.97 18.75
N TRP A 63 -11.18 1.23 19.53
CA TRP A 63 -11.32 -0.20 19.78
C TRP A 63 -11.66 -0.46 21.24
N VAL A 64 -12.39 -1.54 21.51
CA VAL A 64 -12.76 -1.95 22.88
C VAL A 64 -12.13 -3.30 23.18
N ALA A 65 -11.38 -3.39 24.27
CA ALA A 65 -10.74 -4.65 24.67
C ALA A 65 -11.80 -5.65 25.15
N VAL A 66 -11.80 -6.87 24.59
CA VAL A 66 -12.67 -7.97 25.05
C VAL A 66 -12.03 -8.78 26.16
N ARG A 67 -10.71 -8.67 26.34
CA ARG A 67 -9.94 -9.25 27.44
C ARG A 67 -8.83 -8.29 27.87
N SER A 68 -8.32 -8.48 29.08
CA SER A 68 -7.20 -7.66 29.56
C SER A 68 -5.92 -7.96 28.77
N LEU A 69 -5.12 -6.93 28.50
CA LEU A 69 -3.82 -7.04 27.84
C LEU A 69 -2.83 -5.98 28.34
N THR A 70 -1.55 -6.24 28.11
CA THR A 70 -0.47 -5.30 28.38
C THR A 70 -0.06 -4.61 27.09
N VAL A 71 0.18 -3.31 27.17
CA VAL A 71 0.73 -2.50 26.08
C VAL A 71 2.18 -2.18 26.42
N HIS A 72 3.06 -2.35 25.45
CA HIS A 72 4.50 -2.29 25.60
C HIS A 72 5.11 -1.09 24.87
N ARG A 73 6.32 -0.68 25.25
CA ARG A 73 6.97 0.50 24.69
C ARG A 73 7.39 0.33 23.24
N THR A 74 7.84 -0.87 22.88
CA THR A 74 8.47 -1.22 21.61
C THR A 74 7.87 -2.53 21.05
N ARG A 75 8.06 -2.77 19.74
CA ARG A 75 7.57 -3.95 19.01
C ARG A 75 8.49 -5.16 19.15
N GLU A 76 8.83 -5.52 20.39
CA GLU A 76 9.77 -6.60 20.68
C GLU A 76 9.28 -7.47 21.83
N ALA A 77 9.70 -8.74 21.81
CA ALA A 77 9.42 -9.64 22.92
C ALA A 77 10.14 -9.14 24.19
N GLY A 78 9.40 -9.01 25.28
CA GLY A 78 9.96 -8.56 26.57
C GLY A 78 10.10 -7.04 26.72
N ALA A 79 9.62 -6.25 25.76
CA ALA A 79 9.55 -4.79 25.87
C ALA A 79 8.90 -4.34 27.19
N ALA A 80 9.43 -3.27 27.78
CA ALA A 80 8.88 -2.70 29.01
C ALA A 80 7.39 -2.35 28.85
N ALA A 81 6.58 -2.71 29.84
CA ALA A 81 5.18 -2.34 29.89
C ALA A 81 5.02 -0.81 30.03
N VAL A 82 4.03 -0.25 29.34
CA VAL A 82 3.64 1.17 29.46
C VAL A 82 2.37 1.28 30.28
N PHE A 83 1.33 0.54 29.89
CA PHE A 83 0.06 0.48 30.61
C PHE A 83 -0.63 -0.87 30.37
N ARG A 84 -1.64 -1.14 31.19
CA ARG A 84 -2.56 -2.27 31.03
C ARG A 84 -3.90 -1.76 30.54
N VAL A 85 -4.52 -2.50 29.62
CA VAL A 85 -5.89 -2.26 29.16
C VAL A 85 -6.78 -3.31 29.82
N GLY A 86 -7.81 -2.87 30.52
CA GLY A 86 -8.81 -3.75 31.12
C GLY A 86 -9.81 -4.28 30.09
N ALA A 87 -10.47 -5.39 30.38
CA ALA A 87 -11.61 -5.83 29.59
C ALA A 87 -12.73 -4.76 29.66
N GLY A 88 -13.36 -4.45 28.53
CA GLY A 88 -14.34 -3.37 28.37
C GLY A 88 -13.74 -1.97 28.24
N GLU A 89 -12.43 -1.80 28.40
CA GLU A 89 -11.77 -0.52 28.23
C GLU A 89 -11.58 -0.18 26.75
N ALA A 90 -11.75 1.11 26.42
CA ALA A 90 -11.56 1.61 25.06
C ALA A 90 -10.19 2.27 24.91
N VAL A 91 -9.55 2.03 23.77
CA VAL A 91 -8.32 2.70 23.31
C VAL A 91 -8.53 3.22 21.89
N ASP A 92 -7.67 4.16 21.48
CA ASP A 92 -7.55 4.52 20.07
C ASP A 92 -6.44 3.67 19.45
N ALA A 93 -6.76 2.77 18.53
CA ALA A 93 -5.78 2.18 17.62
C ALA A 93 -5.33 3.25 16.62
N VAL A 94 -4.03 3.53 16.61
CA VAL A 94 -3.43 4.64 15.86
C VAL A 94 -2.91 4.17 14.51
N THR A 95 -2.19 3.06 14.50
CA THR A 95 -1.61 2.43 13.31
C THR A 95 -1.25 0.98 13.62
N GLY A 96 -0.77 0.26 12.62
CA GLY A 96 -0.34 -1.11 12.75
C GLY A 96 0.72 -1.47 11.73
N VAL A 97 1.31 -2.63 11.93
CA VAL A 97 2.35 -3.19 11.09
C VAL A 97 2.32 -4.69 11.24
N VAL A 98 2.37 -5.38 10.11
CA VAL A 98 2.58 -6.82 10.10
C VAL A 98 4.02 -7.11 9.75
N VAL A 99 4.64 -7.95 10.56
CA VAL A 99 6.02 -8.39 10.39
C VAL A 99 6.00 -9.83 9.92
N THR A 100 6.36 -10.06 8.66
CA THR A 100 6.58 -11.39 8.11
C THR A 100 7.96 -11.88 8.53
N LEU A 101 8.01 -12.81 9.49
CA LEU A 101 9.25 -13.41 9.98
C LEU A 101 9.78 -14.48 9.03
N ARG A 102 8.88 -15.24 8.42
CA ARG A 102 9.18 -16.20 7.35
C ARG A 102 8.03 -16.18 6.34
N PRO A 103 8.31 -16.05 5.03
CA PRO A 103 7.26 -16.06 4.03
C PRO A 103 6.67 -17.45 3.88
N GLY A 104 5.39 -17.48 3.52
CA GLY A 104 4.76 -18.66 2.96
C GLY A 104 5.14 -18.83 1.48
N ARG A 105 4.68 -19.91 0.87
CA ARG A 105 4.95 -20.23 -0.54
C ARG A 105 3.68 -20.71 -1.19
N ALA A 106 3.41 -20.24 -2.39
CA ALA A 106 2.42 -20.82 -3.28
C ALA A 106 3.06 -21.13 -4.64
N ARG A 107 2.60 -22.19 -5.28
CA ARG A 107 3.07 -22.62 -6.60
C ARG A 107 1.96 -22.41 -7.63
N ALA A 108 2.29 -21.81 -8.76
CA ALA A 108 1.39 -21.69 -9.88
C ALA A 108 1.11 -23.08 -10.47
N ILE A 109 -0.17 -23.49 -10.55
CA ILE A 109 -0.60 -24.72 -11.22
C ILE A 109 -1.09 -24.47 -12.66
N ALA A 110 -1.30 -23.20 -13.01
CA ALA A 110 -1.44 -22.70 -14.38
C ALA A 110 -0.68 -21.37 -14.53
N PRO A 111 -0.42 -20.86 -15.75
CA PRO A 111 0.21 -19.56 -15.93
C PRO A 111 -0.71 -18.45 -15.42
N ILE A 112 -0.17 -17.55 -14.61
CA ILE A 112 -0.91 -16.41 -14.05
C ILE A 112 -0.20 -15.10 -14.31
N GLU A 113 -0.96 -14.01 -14.23
CA GLU A 113 -0.43 -12.66 -14.24
C GLU A 113 -0.78 -11.94 -12.93
N VAL A 114 0.26 -11.40 -12.31
CA VAL A 114 0.19 -10.71 -11.02
C VAL A 114 0.73 -9.30 -11.21
N GLU A 115 -0.15 -8.31 -11.38
CA GLU A 115 0.21 -6.91 -11.61
C GLU A 115 1.30 -6.72 -12.69
N GLY A 116 1.10 -7.37 -13.85
CA GLY A 116 2.06 -7.32 -14.98
C GLY A 116 3.23 -8.31 -14.86
N VAL A 117 3.39 -8.99 -13.72
CA VAL A 117 4.36 -10.07 -13.56
C VAL A 117 3.74 -11.40 -13.96
N ARG A 118 4.21 -11.95 -15.08
CA ARG A 118 3.84 -13.31 -15.50
C ARG A 118 4.57 -14.34 -14.64
N VAL A 119 3.81 -15.24 -14.02
CA VAL A 119 4.31 -16.38 -13.26
C VAL A 119 3.92 -17.65 -14.02
N ALA A 120 4.91 -18.42 -14.45
CA ALA A 120 4.69 -19.63 -15.23
C ALA A 120 4.23 -20.80 -14.33
N THR A 121 3.58 -21.80 -14.92
CA THR A 121 3.25 -23.05 -14.21
C THR A 121 4.50 -23.64 -13.56
N GLY A 122 4.40 -23.99 -12.28
CA GLY A 122 5.49 -24.53 -11.48
C GLY A 122 6.36 -23.47 -10.78
N GLU A 123 6.30 -22.20 -11.19
CA GLU A 123 6.98 -21.12 -10.48
C GLU A 123 6.31 -20.82 -9.13
N HIS A 124 7.08 -20.21 -8.22
CA HIS A 124 6.63 -19.87 -6.88
C HIS A 124 6.47 -18.37 -6.69
N VAL A 125 5.46 -18.00 -5.90
CA VAL A 125 5.32 -16.69 -5.28
C VAL A 125 5.49 -16.83 -3.76
N LEU A 126 5.96 -15.76 -3.12
CA LEU A 126 6.02 -15.68 -1.66
C LEU A 126 4.71 -15.12 -1.12
N LEU A 127 4.19 -15.73 -0.06
CA LEU A 127 3.06 -15.21 0.70
C LEU A 127 3.63 -14.43 1.89
N LEU A 128 3.24 -13.17 2.07
CA LEU A 128 3.81 -12.28 3.09
C LEU A 128 2.95 -12.29 4.34
N HIS A 129 1.67 -11.92 4.21
CA HIS A 129 0.69 -12.02 5.28
C HIS A 129 -0.70 -12.22 4.68
N SER A 130 -1.61 -12.78 5.47
CA SER A 130 -3.03 -12.87 5.11
C SER A 130 -3.64 -11.48 5.08
N ALA A 131 -4.52 -11.26 4.10
CA ALA A 131 -5.38 -10.09 3.97
C ALA A 131 -6.87 -10.44 4.16
N GLY A 132 -7.15 -11.65 4.68
CA GLY A 132 -8.51 -12.13 4.90
C GLY A 132 -9.05 -13.02 3.80
N LYS A 133 -10.01 -13.89 4.13
CA LYS A 133 -10.77 -14.73 3.16
C LYS A 133 -9.91 -15.51 2.14
N GLY A 134 -8.73 -15.97 2.54
CA GLY A 134 -7.80 -16.67 1.64
C GLY A 134 -7.01 -15.76 0.71
N ALA A 135 -7.12 -14.43 0.84
CA ALA A 135 -6.27 -13.48 0.16
C ALA A 135 -4.97 -13.24 0.92
N TYR A 136 -3.88 -13.03 0.18
CA TYR A 136 -2.55 -12.76 0.72
C TYR A 136 -1.92 -11.56 0.05
N LYS A 137 -1.17 -10.76 0.82
CA LYS A 137 -0.12 -9.92 0.25
C LYS A 137 0.98 -10.84 -0.28
N VAL A 138 1.38 -10.68 -1.53
CA VAL A 138 2.36 -11.58 -2.16
C VAL A 138 3.58 -10.83 -2.68
N SER A 139 4.66 -11.57 -2.89
CA SER A 139 5.76 -11.13 -3.72
C SER A 139 6.01 -12.09 -4.87
N ALA A 140 6.10 -11.55 -6.08
CA ALA A 140 6.45 -12.27 -7.29
C ALA A 140 7.81 -11.78 -7.78
N ARG A 141 8.78 -12.71 -7.91
CA ARG A 141 10.17 -12.42 -8.35
C ARG A 141 10.84 -11.28 -7.58
N GLY A 142 10.53 -11.15 -6.29
CA GLY A 142 11.11 -10.15 -5.39
C GLY A 142 10.36 -8.81 -5.35
N ALA A 143 9.42 -8.55 -6.27
CA ALA A 143 8.54 -7.39 -6.21
C ALA A 143 7.35 -7.71 -5.30
N VAL A 144 7.01 -6.80 -4.38
CA VAL A 144 5.78 -6.88 -3.59
C VAL A 144 4.64 -6.35 -4.44
N VAL A 145 3.52 -7.05 -4.41
CA VAL A 145 2.32 -6.74 -5.18
C VAL A 145 1.44 -5.85 -4.32
N ASP A 146 0.90 -4.76 -4.89
CA ASP A 146 0.14 -3.78 -4.13
C ASP A 146 -1.18 -4.37 -3.63
N THR A 147 -1.87 -5.11 -4.50
CA THR A 147 -3.14 -5.75 -4.21
C THR A 147 -2.96 -7.14 -3.59
N ALA A 148 -3.73 -7.44 -2.55
CA ALA A 148 -3.80 -8.81 -2.04
C ALA A 148 -4.45 -9.74 -3.07
N LEU A 149 -3.89 -10.94 -3.25
CA LEU A 149 -4.40 -11.94 -4.17
C LEU A 149 -5.16 -13.02 -3.42
N ASP A 150 -6.38 -13.30 -3.85
CA ASP A 150 -7.06 -14.57 -3.53
C ASP A 150 -6.28 -15.71 -4.17
N VAL A 151 -5.52 -16.46 -3.36
CA VAL A 151 -4.68 -17.55 -3.88
C VAL A 151 -5.51 -18.79 -4.21
N ALA A 152 -6.65 -19.00 -3.54
CA ALA A 152 -7.52 -20.14 -3.81
C ALA A 152 -8.21 -20.00 -5.18
N GLY A 153 -8.54 -18.77 -5.59
CA GLY A 153 -9.21 -18.47 -6.87
C GLY A 153 -8.30 -18.23 -8.08
N ARG A 154 -6.97 -18.33 -7.94
CA ARG A 154 -5.98 -17.86 -8.94
C ARG A 154 -5.04 -18.96 -9.45
N ASP A 155 -5.45 -20.22 -9.52
CA ASP A 155 -4.57 -21.31 -9.95
C ASP A 155 -3.22 -21.35 -9.19
N LEU A 156 -3.27 -21.04 -7.88
CA LEU A 156 -2.14 -21.11 -6.97
C LEU A 156 -2.40 -22.17 -5.90
N ALA A 157 -1.47 -23.12 -5.78
CA ALA A 157 -1.48 -24.10 -4.71
C ALA A 157 -0.61 -23.61 -3.55
N VAL A 158 -1.21 -23.34 -2.39
CA VAL A 158 -0.48 -22.99 -1.18
C VAL A 158 0.32 -24.19 -0.71
N LEU A 159 1.63 -24.01 -0.56
CA LEU A 159 2.57 -25.02 -0.07
C LEU A 159 2.91 -24.83 1.41
N SER A 160 2.92 -23.59 1.89
CA SER A 160 3.17 -23.26 3.29
C SER A 160 2.63 -21.88 3.64
N GLU A 161 2.08 -21.74 4.84
CA GLU A 161 1.63 -20.46 5.40
C GLU A 161 2.80 -19.57 5.85
N PRO A 162 2.67 -18.24 5.77
CA PRO A 162 3.64 -17.32 6.35
C PRO A 162 3.61 -17.35 7.88
N ARG A 163 4.77 -17.08 8.50
CA ARG A 163 4.85 -16.80 9.93
C ARG A 163 4.91 -15.29 10.12
N THR A 164 3.85 -14.72 10.67
CA THR A 164 3.69 -13.27 10.88
C THR A 164 3.48 -12.91 12.34
N VAL A 165 3.81 -11.67 12.70
CA VAL A 165 3.40 -11.03 13.95
C VAL A 165 2.74 -9.71 13.62
N TRP A 166 1.52 -9.51 14.09
CA TRP A 166 0.81 -8.24 13.99
C TRP A 166 1.15 -7.38 15.19
N TRP A 167 1.48 -6.12 14.95
CA TRP A 167 1.64 -5.11 15.98
C TRP A 167 0.70 -3.96 15.72
N VAL A 168 0.01 -3.51 16.77
CA VAL A 168 -0.87 -2.33 16.72
C VAL A 168 -0.39 -1.33 17.75
N GLN A 169 -0.25 -0.07 17.33
CA GLN A 169 -0.03 1.03 18.24
C GLN A 169 -1.37 1.52 18.76
N VAL A 170 -1.49 1.60 20.08
CA VAL A 170 -2.71 2.04 20.76
C VAL A 170 -2.40 3.20 21.69
N ARG A 171 -3.39 4.07 21.86
CA ARG A 171 -3.37 5.20 22.78
C ARG A 171 -4.54 5.11 23.76
N ASN A 172 -4.26 5.22 25.05
CA ASN A 172 -5.33 5.24 26.06
C ASN A 172 -5.88 6.65 26.31
N ARG A 173 -6.89 6.76 27.19
CA ARG A 173 -7.53 8.05 27.53
C ARG A 173 -6.61 9.05 28.23
N ARG A 174 -5.49 8.59 28.82
CA ARG A 174 -4.47 9.44 29.45
C ARG A 174 -3.44 9.96 28.43
N GLY A 175 -3.56 9.57 27.15
CA GLY A 175 -2.61 9.93 26.10
C GLY A 175 -1.35 9.06 26.07
N GLU A 176 -1.27 7.99 26.87
CA GLU A 176 -0.14 7.06 26.84
C GLU A 176 -0.22 6.21 25.57
N VAL A 177 0.91 6.05 24.89
CA VAL A 177 1.03 5.34 23.62
C VAL A 177 1.97 4.15 23.77
N GLY A 178 1.59 3.03 23.17
CA GLY A 178 2.48 1.88 23.04
C GLY A 178 1.96 0.85 22.05
N TRP A 179 2.62 -0.29 22.00
CA TRP A 179 2.41 -1.36 21.04
C TRP A 179 1.90 -2.63 21.72
N THR A 180 1.01 -3.35 21.03
CA THR A 180 0.60 -4.69 21.43
C THR A 180 0.62 -5.62 20.23
N SER A 181 1.00 -6.88 20.47
CA SER A 181 0.94 -7.95 19.47
C SER A 181 -0.31 -8.82 19.60
N GLN A 182 -1.32 -8.35 20.33
CA GLN A 182 -2.58 -9.05 20.60
C GLN A 182 -3.78 -8.26 20.05
N PRO A 183 -3.84 -7.94 18.74
CA PRO A 183 -4.98 -7.22 18.16
C PRO A 183 -6.31 -7.96 18.35
N GLU A 184 -6.29 -9.29 18.41
CA GLU A 184 -7.46 -10.14 18.68
C GLU A 184 -8.02 -10.00 20.11
N ALA A 185 -7.30 -9.29 21.00
CA ALA A 185 -7.82 -8.92 22.31
C ALA A 185 -8.82 -7.76 22.26
N PHE A 186 -9.06 -7.17 21.08
CA PHE A 186 -10.06 -6.13 20.85
C PHE A 186 -11.25 -6.66 20.07
N GLY A 187 -12.45 -6.15 20.38
CA GLY A 187 -13.67 -6.38 19.62
C GLY A 187 -13.87 -5.25 18.62
N GLY A 188 -13.90 -5.60 17.34
CA GLY A 188 -14.05 -4.68 16.21
C GLY A 188 -13.94 -5.42 14.89
#